data_AF-A0A2D3D4G3-F1
#
_entry.id   AF-A0A2D3D4G3-F1
#
_cell.length_a   1.000
_cell.length_b   1.000
_cell.length_c   1.000
_cell.angle_alpha   90.00
_cell.angle_beta   90.00
_cell.angle_gamma   90.00
#
_symmetry.space_group_name_H-M   'P 1'
#
loop_
_entity.id
_entity.type
_entity.pdbx_description
1 polymer ?
#
loop_
_entity_poly.entity_id
_entity_poly.type
_entity_poly.pdbx_seq_one_letter_code
_entity_poly.pdbx_strand_id
1 'polypeptide(L)'
;MQDTLDGLGYDTGREIGPMEATALKIIAAYREQWAEPDAIQDGLLQALRTLAQNIDRQNERGREISRNMAQWLATLERLAALHPSEAAIDDDVAAVWSGTGIGDDDA
;
A
#
# COMPACT_ATOMS: atom_id res chain seq x y z
N MET A 1 31.79 -14.76 -20.26
CA MET A 1 31.03 -13.65 -20.86
C MET A 1 29.57 -14.02 -20.71
N GLN A 2 28.80 -13.14 -20.07
CA GLN A 2 27.39 -13.28 -19.66
C GLN A 2 26.50 -14.01 -20.69
N ASP A 3 25.54 -14.79 -20.20
CA ASP A 3 24.12 -14.81 -20.64
C ASP A 3 23.35 -16.01 -20.05
N THR A 4 23.36 -16.16 -18.72
CA THR A 4 22.58 -17.20 -18.02
C THR A 4 21.58 -16.67 -17.01
N LEU A 5 21.37 -15.34 -16.94
CA LEU A 5 20.44 -14.73 -15.98
C LEU A 5 19.29 -13.92 -16.62
N ASP A 6 19.24 -13.78 -17.94
CA ASP A 6 18.14 -13.09 -18.65
C ASP A 6 16.85 -13.93 -18.73
N GLY A 7 16.91 -15.22 -18.39
CA GLY A 7 15.79 -16.15 -18.41
C GLY A 7 15.03 -16.30 -17.09
N LEU A 8 15.45 -15.62 -16.01
CA LEU A 8 14.67 -15.55 -14.78
C LEU A 8 13.64 -14.44 -14.93
N GLY A 9 12.63 -14.70 -15.77
CA GLY A 9 11.38 -13.96 -15.71
C GLY A 9 10.82 -14.11 -14.30
N TYR A 10 11.12 -13.16 -13.42
CA TYR A 10 10.49 -12.97 -12.11
C TYR A 10 9.03 -12.52 -12.26
N ASP A 11 8.33 -13.12 -13.22
CA ASP A 11 6.94 -12.88 -13.55
C ASP A 11 6.22 -14.24 -13.50
N THR A 12 6.20 -14.80 -12.30
CA THR A 12 5.57 -16.07 -11.90
C THR A 12 4.04 -16.01 -11.94
N GLY A 13 3.44 -15.34 -12.95
CA GLY A 13 2.00 -15.13 -13.04
C GLY A 13 1.44 -14.15 -11.99
N ARG A 14 2.29 -13.28 -11.44
CA ARG A 14 1.89 -12.24 -10.49
C ARG A 14 1.18 -11.10 -11.21
N GLU A 15 0.11 -10.58 -10.62
CA GLU A 15 -0.55 -9.37 -11.11
C GLU A 15 0.40 -8.16 -11.03
N ILE A 16 0.60 -7.48 -12.16
CA ILE A 16 1.42 -6.27 -12.24
C ILE A 16 0.60 -5.10 -11.72
N GLY A 17 1.07 -4.48 -10.64
CA GLY A 17 0.42 -3.33 -10.04
C GLY A 17 0.61 -2.04 -10.87
N PRO A 18 -0.18 -1.00 -10.59
CA PRO A 18 -0.18 0.24 -11.37
C PRO A 18 1.17 0.97 -11.37
N MET A 19 1.92 0.93 -10.26
CA MET A 19 3.23 1.59 -10.20
C MET A 19 4.26 0.82 -11.01
N GLU A 20 4.29 -0.51 -10.90
CA GLU A 20 5.17 -1.33 -11.72
C GLU A 20 4.87 -1.19 -13.22
N ALA A 21 3.58 -1.17 -13.61
CA ALA A 21 3.19 -0.93 -14.99
C ALA A 21 3.70 0.42 -15.52
N THR A 22 3.72 1.44 -14.68
CA THR A 22 4.28 2.76 -15.01
C THR A 22 5.81 2.70 -15.13
N ALA A 23 6.49 2.04 -14.19
CA ALA A 23 7.93 1.86 -14.24
C ALA A 23 8.38 1.12 -15.51
N LEU A 24 7.65 0.08 -15.92
CA LEU A 24 7.93 -0.66 -17.16
C LEU A 24 7.83 0.23 -18.41
N LYS A 25 6.85 1.14 -18.47
CA LYS A 25 6.74 2.12 -19.57
C LYS A 25 7.92 3.10 -19.59
N ILE A 26 8.35 3.58 -18.43
CA ILE A 26 9.51 4.48 -18.31
C ILE A 26 10.79 3.76 -18.75
N ILE A 27 11.00 2.52 -18.31
CA ILE A 27 12.15 1.70 -18.70
C ILE A 27 12.16 1.45 -20.21
N ALA A 28 11.01 1.13 -20.81
CA ALA A 28 10.90 0.92 -22.25
C ALA A 28 11.25 2.20 -23.04
N ALA A 29 10.67 3.35 -22.66
CA ALA A 29 10.96 4.63 -23.29
C ALA A 29 12.43 5.03 -23.15
N TYR A 30 13.03 4.77 -21.99
CA TYR A 30 14.45 5.04 -21.75
C TYR A 30 15.35 4.22 -22.68
N ARG A 31 15.09 2.91 -22.79
CA ARG A 31 15.86 1.99 -23.65
C ARG A 31 15.68 2.27 -25.13
N GLU A 32 14.53 2.78 -25.54
CA GLU A 32 14.29 3.23 -26.92
C GLU A 32 15.15 4.47 -27.26
N GLN A 33 15.32 5.37 -26.30
CA GLN A 33 16.09 6.61 -26.49
C GLN A 33 17.61 6.40 -26.34
N TRP A 34 18.03 5.46 -25.50
CA TRP A 34 19.44 5.20 -25.17
C TRP A 34 19.73 3.70 -25.30
N ALA A 35 20.05 3.27 -26.52
CA ALA A 35 20.23 1.86 -26.85
C ALA A 35 21.60 1.27 -26.49
N GLU A 36 22.57 2.11 -26.08
CA GLU A 36 23.89 1.63 -25.69
C GLU A 36 23.86 1.01 -24.28
N PRO A 37 24.44 -0.19 -24.09
CA PRO A 37 24.44 -0.84 -22.79
C PRO A 37 25.31 -0.09 -21.77
N ASP A 38 24.71 0.33 -20.65
CA ASP A 38 25.40 0.93 -19.51
C ASP A 38 24.94 0.26 -18.20
N ALA A 39 25.89 -0.33 -17.47
CA ALA A 39 25.60 -1.11 -16.28
C ALA A 39 25.06 -0.28 -15.10
N ILE A 40 25.39 1.01 -15.02
CA ILE A 40 24.87 1.91 -13.99
C ILE A 40 23.40 2.23 -14.31
N GLN A 41 23.10 2.52 -15.57
CA GLN A 41 21.74 2.76 -16.05
C GLN A 41 20.87 1.53 -15.81
N ASP A 42 21.34 0.33 -16.17
CA ASP A 42 20.60 -0.91 -15.92
C ASP A 42 20.32 -1.13 -14.42
N GLY A 43 21.31 -0.86 -13.56
CA GLY A 43 21.13 -0.92 -12.11
C GLY A 43 20.05 0.05 -11.60
N LEU A 44 20.03 1.28 -12.12
CA LEU A 44 19.02 2.30 -11.76
C LEU A 44 17.61 1.92 -12.25
N LEU A 45 17.49 1.39 -13.47
CA LEU A 45 16.21 0.92 -14.02
C LEU A 45 15.68 -0.30 -13.24
N GLN A 46 16.57 -1.19 -12.81
CA GLN A 46 16.21 -2.32 -11.94
C GLN A 46 15.75 -1.83 -10.55
N ALA A 47 16.43 -0.85 -9.97
CA ALA A 47 16.03 -0.24 -8.70
C ALA A 47 14.65 0.44 -8.81
N LEU A 48 14.39 1.19 -9.89
CA LEU A 48 13.09 1.79 -10.18
C LEU A 48 11.97 0.75 -10.20
N ARG A 49 12.17 -0.35 -10.92
CA ARG A 49 11.19 -1.45 -10.99
C ARG A 49 10.94 -2.07 -9.60
N THR A 50 12.00 -2.30 -8.82
CA THR A 50 11.90 -2.89 -7.48
C THR A 50 11.14 -1.99 -6.51
N LEU A 51 11.41 -0.67 -6.56
CA LEU A 51 10.68 0.32 -5.76
C LEU A 51 9.20 0.35 -6.13
N ALA A 52 8.89 0.33 -7.42
CA ALA A 52 7.50 0.34 -7.90
C ALA A 52 6.72 -0.91 -7.43
N GLN A 53 7.31 -2.10 -7.51
CA GLN A 53 6.72 -3.33 -6.98
C GLN A 53 6.47 -3.27 -5.47
N ASN A 54 7.37 -2.64 -4.71
CA ASN A 54 7.21 -2.51 -3.27
C ASN A 54 6.08 -1.56 -2.90
N ILE A 55 5.93 -0.44 -3.62
CA ILE A 55 4.82 0.50 -3.44
C ILE A 55 3.49 -0.20 -3.73
N ASP A 56 3.39 -0.98 -4.81
CA ASP A 56 2.17 -1.72 -5.14
C ASP A 56 1.76 -2.70 -4.03
N ARG A 57 2.73 -3.48 -3.49
CA ARG A 57 2.49 -4.39 -2.36
C ARG A 57 2.06 -3.66 -1.08
N GLN A 58 2.66 -2.51 -0.80
CA GLN A 58 2.27 -1.70 0.37
C GLN A 58 0.86 -1.12 0.20
N ASN A 59 0.52 -0.64 -0.99
CA ASN A 59 -0.81 -0.14 -1.31
C ASN A 59 -1.89 -1.22 -1.19
N GLU A 60 -1.59 -2.43 -1.65
CA GLU A 60 -2.50 -3.58 -1.51
C GLU A 60 -2.77 -3.92 -0.05
N ARG A 61 -1.71 -4.04 0.77
CA ARG A 61 -1.82 -4.25 2.22
C ARG A 61 -2.60 -3.13 2.90
N GLY A 62 -2.33 -1.88 2.53
CA GLY A 62 -3.06 -0.71 3.06
C GLY A 62 -4.57 -0.81 2.77
N ARG A 63 -4.95 -1.14 1.53
CA ARG A 63 -6.36 -1.35 1.15
C ARG A 63 -7.01 -2.50 1.92
N GLU A 64 -6.29 -3.59 2.14
CA GLU A 64 -6.79 -4.72 2.93
C GLU A 64 -7.04 -4.34 4.39
N ILE A 65 -6.09 -3.64 5.02
CA ILE A 65 -6.24 -3.12 6.39
C ILE A 65 -7.49 -2.23 6.47
N SER A 66 -7.68 -1.29 5.55
CA SER A 66 -8.86 -0.42 5.55
C SER A 66 -10.17 -1.20 5.39
N ARG A 67 -10.21 -2.23 4.52
CA ARG A 67 -11.39 -3.09 4.38
C ARG A 67 -11.69 -3.86 5.67
N ASN A 68 -10.67 -4.45 6.29
CA ASN A 68 -10.81 -5.17 7.55
C ASN A 68 -11.30 -4.25 8.67
N MET A 69 -10.78 -3.02 8.74
CA MET A 69 -11.24 -2.01 9.69
C MET A 69 -12.69 -1.58 9.46
N ALA A 70 -13.09 -1.36 8.20
CA ALA A 70 -14.48 -1.06 7.87
C ALA A 70 -15.41 -2.21 8.27
N GLN A 71 -15.00 -3.46 8.05
CA GLN A 71 -15.77 -4.64 8.46
C GLN A 71 -15.83 -4.79 9.99
N TRP A 72 -14.75 -4.46 10.70
CA TRP A 72 -14.72 -4.44 12.16
C TRP A 72 -15.66 -3.38 12.74
N LEU A 73 -15.63 -2.15 12.21
CA LEU A 73 -16.55 -1.06 12.61
C LEU A 73 -18.02 -1.46 12.39
N ALA A 74 -18.35 -2.00 11.21
CA ALA A 74 -19.71 -2.48 10.94
C ALA A 74 -20.15 -3.61 11.89
N THR A 75 -19.22 -4.46 12.32
CA THR A 75 -19.51 -5.52 13.32
C THR A 75 -19.80 -4.93 14.69
N LEU A 76 -19.06 -3.90 15.12
CA LEU A 76 -19.31 -3.19 16.38
C LEU A 76 -20.66 -2.48 16.38
N GLU A 77 -21.01 -1.79 15.29
CA GLU A 77 -22.32 -1.14 15.14
C GLU A 77 -23.47 -2.14 15.28
N ARG A 78 -23.33 -3.33 14.67
CA ARG A 78 -24.32 -4.39 14.79
C ARG A 78 -24.40 -4.94 16.22
N LEU A 79 -23.28 -5.09 16.91
CA LEU A 79 -23.25 -5.53 18.30
C LEU A 79 -23.94 -4.53 19.23
N ALA A 80 -23.66 -3.22 19.06
CA ALA A 80 -24.31 -2.14 19.79
C ALA A 80 -25.83 -2.13 19.56
N ALA A 81 -26.29 -2.37 18.32
CA ALA A 81 -27.72 -2.47 18.01
C ALA A 81 -28.41 -3.68 18.66
N LEU A 82 -27.69 -4.78 18.89
CA LEU A 82 -28.22 -5.99 19.55
C LEU A 82 -28.29 -5.86 21.08
N HIS A 83 -27.46 -5.00 21.67
CA HIS A 83 -27.43 -4.70 23.10
C HIS A 83 -27.69 -3.20 23.35
N PRO A 84 -28.90 -2.69 23.05
CA PRO A 84 -29.20 -1.25 23.19
C PRO A 84 -29.25 -0.77 24.65
N SER A 85 -29.22 -1.68 25.63
CA SER A 85 -29.30 -1.38 27.06
C SER A 85 -27.98 -1.67 27.79
N GLU A 86 -27.00 -0.82 27.57
CA GLU A 86 -25.99 -0.34 28.55
C GLU A 86 -25.15 0.73 27.85
N ALA A 87 -25.81 1.72 27.23
CA ALA A 87 -25.14 2.94 26.80
C ALA A 87 -24.88 3.84 28.02
N ALA A 88 -24.12 3.32 28.98
CA ALA A 88 -23.23 4.15 29.79
C ALA A 88 -21.88 4.12 29.05
N ILE A 89 -21.85 4.72 27.85
CA ILE A 89 -20.56 5.11 27.27
C ILE A 89 -20.08 6.19 28.25
N ASP A 90 -19.03 5.87 29.00
CA ASP A 90 -18.32 6.82 29.83
C ASP A 90 -18.05 8.08 28.99
N ASP A 91 -18.39 9.27 29.51
CA ASP A 91 -18.34 10.53 28.75
C ASP A 91 -16.93 10.76 28.15
N ASP A 92 -15.90 10.21 28.79
CA ASP A 92 -14.51 10.21 28.35
C ASP A 92 -14.29 9.40 27.05
N VAL A 93 -14.95 8.25 26.91
CA VAL A 93 -14.84 7.39 25.71
C VAL A 93 -15.60 8.01 24.54
N ALA A 94 -16.73 8.65 24.81
CA ALA A 94 -17.50 9.36 23.80
C ALA A 94 -16.70 10.54 23.21
N ALA A 95 -16.01 11.31 24.06
CA ALA A 95 -15.20 12.45 23.64
C ALA A 95 -14.01 12.07 22.74
N VAL A 96 -13.34 10.94 23.03
CA VAL A 96 -12.25 10.41 22.18
C VAL A 96 -12.80 9.95 20.82
N TRP A 97 -13.99 9.35 20.80
CA TRP A 97 -14.62 8.85 19.57
C TRP A 97 -15.18 9.95 18.66
N SER A 98 -15.77 11.01 19.22
CA SER A 98 -16.26 12.16 18.45
C SER A 98 -15.17 13.13 18.00
N GLY A 99 -13.91 12.87 18.35
CA GLY A 99 -12.77 13.73 18.01
C GLY A 99 -12.78 15.07 18.76
N THR A 100 -13.59 15.22 19.79
CA THR A 100 -13.68 16.43 20.64
C THR A 100 -12.79 16.34 21.88
N GLY A 101 -12.20 15.17 22.18
CA GLY A 101 -11.34 14.94 23.35
C GLY A 101 -9.85 15.25 23.16
N ILE A 102 -9.43 15.82 22.02
CA ILE A 102 -8.07 16.36 21.88
C ILE A 102 -8.18 17.88 21.91
N GLY A 103 -8.33 18.42 23.12
CA GLY A 103 -8.40 19.86 23.36
C GLY A 103 -7.95 20.19 24.78
N ASP A 104 -6.71 20.69 24.85
CA ASP A 104 -6.10 21.47 25.92
C ASP A 104 -6.09 20.92 27.35
N ASP A 105 -5.06 20.10 27.65
CA ASP A 105 -4.44 20.10 28.98
C ASP A 105 -2.99 20.60 28.84
N ASP A 106 -2.87 21.91 28.63
CA ASP A 106 -1.66 22.70 28.93
C ASP A 106 -2.08 23.85 29.86
N ALA A 107 -1.99 23.61 31.18
CA ALA A 107 -1.85 24.65 32.22
C ALA A 107 -1.37 24.06 33.56
#